data_AF-A0A1V6CUH4-F1
#
_entry.id   AF-A0A1V6CUH4-F1
#
_cell.length_a   1.000
_cell.length_b   1.000
_cell.length_c   1.000
_cell.angle_alpha   90.00
_cell.angle_beta   90.00
_cell.angle_gamma   90.00
#
_symmetry.space_group_name_H-M   'P 1'
#
loop_
_entity.id
_entity.type
_entity.pdbx_description
1 polymer ?
#
loop_
_entity_poly.entity_id
_entity_poly.type
_entity_poly.pdbx_seq_one_letter_code
_entity_poly.pdbx_strand_id
1 'polypeptide(L)' 'MPRQLPLMKNMEITDANYILKYLLKDNELLFKQASSILENKNVMVPLEVLAEVVCVFEKIYGIPRIKI' A
#
# COMPACT_ATOMS: atom_id res chain seq x y z
N MET A 1 -13.53 -2.22 37.73
CA MET A 1 -13.98 -2.06 36.34
C MET A 1 -12.88 -2.56 35.42
N PRO A 2 -13.02 -3.70 34.74
CA PRO A 2 -12.03 -4.10 33.74
C PRO A 2 -12.14 -3.16 32.53
N ARG A 3 -11.03 -2.53 32.14
CA ARG A 3 -10.92 -1.82 30.86
C ARG A 3 -11.12 -2.85 29.76
N GLN A 4 -12.23 -2.77 29.02
CA GLN A 4 -12.31 -3.45 27.73
C GLN A 4 -11.28 -2.78 26.82
N LEU A 5 -10.23 -3.53 26.46
CA LEU A 5 -9.29 -3.11 25.44
C LEU A 5 -10.09 -3.02 24.13
N PRO A 6 -10.12 -1.86 23.44
CA PRO A 6 -10.87 -1.75 22.19
C PRO A 6 -10.33 -2.81 21.23
N LEU A 7 -11.24 -3.64 20.70
CA LEU A 7 -10.95 -4.63 19.66
C LEU A 7 -10.10 -3.94 18.59
N MET A 8 -8.84 -4.34 18.49
CA MET A 8 -7.94 -3.83 17.47
C MET A 8 -8.56 -4.14 16.11
N LYS A 9 -9.09 -3.10 15.46
CA LYS A 9 -9.60 -3.11 14.09
C LYS A 9 -8.62 -3.91 13.22
N ASN A 10 -9.11 -4.96 12.55
CA ASN A 10 -8.32 -5.87 11.73
C ASN A 10 -7.31 -5.09 10.87
N MET A 11 -6.03 -5.21 11.21
CA MET A 11 -4.95 -4.62 10.44
C MET A 11 -4.68 -5.55 9.25
N GLU A 12 -4.79 -5.01 8.04
CA GLU A 12 -4.51 -5.76 6.82
C GLU A 12 -3.06 -5.48 6.41
N ILE A 13 -2.36 -6.51 5.91
CA ILE A 13 -1.03 -6.36 5.32
C ILE A 13 -1.23 -6.26 3.81
N THR A 14 -0.57 -5.30 3.17
CA THR A 14 -0.67 -5.11 1.72
C THR A 14 0.57 -5.60 0.98
N ASP A 15 0.41 -5.79 -0.33
CA ASP A 15 1.44 -6.20 -1.28
C ASP A 15 1.84 -5.02 -2.18
N ALA A 16 3.04 -5.08 -2.76
CA ALA A 16 3.55 -4.04 -3.64
C ALA A 16 2.63 -3.80 -4.84
N ASN A 17 2.06 -4.86 -5.41
CA ASN A 17 1.16 -4.75 -6.56
C ASN A 17 -0.10 -3.94 -6.23
N TYR A 18 -0.65 -4.10 -5.02
CA TYR A 18 -1.82 -3.34 -4.61
C TYR A 18 -1.52 -1.84 -4.50
N ILE A 19 -0.37 -1.50 -3.93
CA ILE A 19 0.14 -0.12 -3.87
C ILE A 19 0.37 0.41 -5.28
N LEU A 20 0.98 -0.36 -6.17
CA LEU A 20 1.26 0.05 -7.55
C LEU A 20 -0.02 0.34 -8.32
N LYS A 21 -1.07 -0.48 -8.18
CA LYS A 21 -2.37 -0.22 -8.84
C LYS A 21 -3.03 1.06 -8.35
N TYR A 22 -2.84 1.38 -7.07
CA TYR A 22 -3.30 2.66 -6.52
C TYR A 22 -2.51 3.86 -7.07
N LEU A 23 -1.18 3.75 -7.14
CA LEU A 23 -0.31 4.85 -7.55
C LEU A 23 -0.33 5.11 -9.07
N LEU A 24 -0.30 4.04 -9.87
CA LEU A 24 -0.19 4.13 -11.33
C LEU A 24 -1.51 4.46 -12.03
N LYS A 25 -2.64 4.03 -11.44
CA LYS A 25 -3.99 4.21 -12.00
C LYS A 25 -4.11 3.70 -13.45
N ASP A 26 -3.32 2.69 -13.80
CA ASP A 26 -3.21 2.10 -15.14
C ASP A 26 -4.41 1.22 -15.52
N ASN A 27 -5.19 0.79 -14.52
CA ASN A 27 -6.40 -0.01 -14.68
C ASN A 27 -7.49 0.50 -13.74
N GLU A 28 -8.60 0.99 -14.29
CA GLU A 28 -9.67 1.64 -13.51
C GLU A 28 -10.29 0.72 -12.46
N LEU A 29 -10.53 -0.55 -12.79
CA LEU A 29 -11.14 -1.52 -11.87
C LEU A 29 -10.21 -1.82 -10.69
N LEU A 30 -8.94 -2.11 -10.99
CA LEU A 30 -7.93 -2.41 -9.97
C LEU A 30 -7.60 -1.19 -9.13
N PHE A 31 -7.57 0.00 -9.73
CA PHE A 31 -7.41 1.26 -9.02
C PHE A 31 -8.55 1.47 -8.01
N LYS A 32 -9.81 1.32 -8.43
CA LYS A 32 -10.98 1.45 -7.54
C LYS A 32 -10.93 0.45 -6.38
N GLN A 33 -10.54 -0.79 -6.64
CA GLN A 33 -10.38 -1.82 -5.60
C GLN A 33 -9.26 -1.45 -4.62
N ALA A 34 -8.09 -1.04 -5.13
CA ALA A 34 -6.96 -0.65 -4.31
C ALA A 34 -7.24 0.59 -3.46
N SER A 35 -7.83 1.63 -4.05
CA SER A 35 -8.26 2.85 -3.36
C SER A 35 -9.27 2.55 -2.25
N SER A 36 -10.27 1.70 -2.53
CA SER A 36 -11.27 1.32 -1.51
C SER A 36 -10.64 0.66 -0.28
N ILE A 37 -9.54 -0.07 -0.42
CA ILE A 37 -8.85 -0.74 0.70
C ILE A 37 -7.85 0.20 1.37
N LEU A 38 -6.95 0.82 0.60
CA LEU A 38 -5.86 1.63 1.13
C LEU A 38 -6.32 2.92 1.81
N GLU A 39 -7.46 3.49 1.39
CA GLU A 39 -7.98 4.73 1.97
C GLU A 39 -8.90 4.50 3.18
N ASN A 40 -9.58 3.34 3.26
CA ASN A 40 -10.64 3.12 4.25
C ASN A 40 -10.27 2.12 5.36
N LYS A 41 -9.19 1.34 5.17
CA LYS A 41 -8.76 0.32 6.14
C LYS A 41 -7.46 0.70 6.83
N ASN A 42 -7.20 0.07 7.97
CA ASN A 42 -5.91 0.17 8.64
C ASN A 42 -4.95 -0.82 7.98
N VAL A 43 -4.07 -0.31 7.12
CA VAL A 43 -3.15 -1.13 6.32
C VAL A 43 -1.72 -0.97 6.82
N MET A 44 -1.08 -2.10 7.13
CA MET A 44 0.35 -2.18 7.39
C MET A 44 1.10 -2.38 6.07
N VAL A 45 2.12 -1.55 5.84
CA VAL A 45 3.06 -1.70 4.72
C VAL A 45 4.40 -2.16 5.29
N PRO A 46 4.79 -3.43 5.08
CA PRO A 46 6.12 -3.91 5.44
C PRO A 46 7.21 -3.15 4.68
N LEU A 47 8.41 -3.07 5.25
CA LEU A 47 9.54 -2.36 4.64
C LEU A 47 9.94 -2.99 3.29
N GLU A 48 9.87 -4.31 3.20
CA GLU A 48 10.16 -5.09 2.00
C GLU A 48 9.21 -4.73 0.86
N VAL A 49 7.92 -4.58 1.18
CA VAL A 49 6.88 -4.16 0.23
C VAL A 49 7.16 -2.74 -0.27
N LEU A 50 7.55 -1.82 0.62
CA LEU A 50 7.93 -0.48 0.22
C LEU A 50 9.18 -0.47 -0.67
N ALA A 51 10.20 -1.29 -0.34
CA ALA A 51 11.41 -1.41 -1.14
C ALA A 51 11.11 -1.95 -2.55
N GLU A 52 10.19 -2.91 -2.67
CA GLU A 52 9.73 -3.44 -3.95
C GLU A 52 9.03 -2.36 -4.79
N VAL A 53 8.11 -1.59 -4.21
CA VAL A 53 7.43 -0.48 -4.91
C VAL A 53 8.45 0.51 -5.49
N VAL A 54 9.44 0.91 -4.68
CA VAL A 54 10.52 1.81 -5.13
C VAL A 54 11.36 1.17 -6.24
N CYS A 55 11.71 -0.11 -6.10
CA CYS A 55 12.49 -0.85 -7.09
C CYS A 55 11.74 -0.97 -8.43
N VAL A 56 10.43 -1.18 -8.40
CA VAL A 56 9.58 -1.21 -9.61
C VAL A 56 9.57 0.15 -10.29
N PHE A 57 9.37 1.23 -9.52
CA PHE A 57 9.44 2.58 -10.09
C PHE A 57 10.79 2.89 -10.72
N GLU A 58 11.89 2.51 -10.07
CA GLU A 58 13.24 2.72 -10.57
C GLU A 58 13.55 1.91 -11.83
N LYS A 59 13.26 0.61 -11.82
CA LYS A 59 13.70 -0.31 -12.87
C LYS A 59 12.72 -0.45 -14.04
N ILE A 60 11.42 -0.41 -13.77
CA ILE A 60 10.39 -0.63 -14.79
C ILE A 60 9.91 0.70 -15.36
N TYR A 61 9.69 1.70 -14.50
CA TYR A 61 9.20 3.01 -14.92
C TYR A 61 10.31 4.05 -15.12
N GLY A 62 11.57 3.71 -14.85
CA GLY A 62 12.71 4.60 -15.04
C GLY A 62 12.68 5.85 -14.16
N ILE A 63 11.94 5.82 -13.05
CA ILE A 63 11.81 6.95 -12.15
C ILE A 63 13.06 7.02 -11.27
N PRO A 64 13.87 8.10 -11.34
CA PRO A 64 15.10 8.18 -10.58
C PRO A 64 14.81 8.35 -9.08
N ARG A 65 15.63 7.71 -8.24
CA ARG A 65 15.61 7.94 -6.79
C ARG A 65 16.05 9.37 -6.49
N ILE A 66 15.18 10.12 -5.83
CA ILE A 66 15.54 11.42 -5.25
C ILE A 66 16.27 11.12 -3.94
N LYS A 67 17.51 11.61 -3.81
CA LYS A 67 18.21 11.63 -2.51
C LYS A 67 17.65 12.79 -1.71
N ILE A 68 16.94 12.47 -0.63
CA ILE A 68 16.38 13.42 0.34
C ILE A 68 17.33 13.50 1.53
#